data_AF-A0A519NCE5-F1
#
_entry.id   AF-A0A519NCE5-F1
#
_cell.length_a   1.000
_cell.length_b   1.000
_cell.length_c   1.000
_cell.angle_alpha   90.00
_cell.angle_beta   90.00
_cell.angle_gamma   90.00
#
_symmetry.space_group_name_H-M   'P 1'
#
loop_
_entity.id
_entity.type
_entity.pdbx_description
1 polymer ?
#
loop_
_entity_poly.entity_id
_entity_poly.type
_entity_poly.pdbx_seq_one_letter_code
_entity_poly.pdbx_strand_id
1 'polypeptide(L)'
;MKNFTKITLAALAAVMMSCSGDDSGSPANGSCETDVAWLQSGKFVDYKLSQFGFDAGSMKMSFGNCNGDGFVTTREMRDPNGTVVSTTSDLIFQDGNFVKNDVGSDGIDITTLYKKNAALGDIWTETRTDGRVITHEVVNMDSTVTVPAGTFHCKVYKYTTSTAANESYIFWSDEIGQIMEDAGFFKLELQNHNYN
;
A
#
# COMPACT_ATOMS: atom_id res chain seq x y z
N MET A 1 40.95 -12.11 7.84
CA MET A 1 40.28 -11.06 7.04
C MET A 1 38.80 -11.26 7.27
N LYS A 2 38.17 -10.33 8.00
CA LYS A 2 36.84 -10.51 8.60
C LYS A 2 35.75 -10.03 7.64
N ASN A 3 34.71 -10.84 7.52
CA ASN A 3 33.50 -10.67 6.72
C ASN A 3 32.90 -9.25 6.82
N PHE A 4 33.00 -8.49 5.74
CA PHE A 4 32.40 -7.18 5.55
C PHE A 4 31.35 -7.26 4.44
N THR A 5 30.22 -7.93 4.70
CA THR A 5 29.04 -7.82 3.82
C THR A 5 27.78 -8.21 4.58
N LYS A 6 27.43 -7.38 5.55
CA LYS A 6 26.06 -7.25 6.04
C LYS A 6 25.65 -5.82 5.77
N ILE A 7 25.42 -5.50 4.49
CA ILE A 7 24.70 -4.28 4.14
C ILE A 7 23.24 -4.59 4.42
N THR A 8 22.82 -4.22 5.61
CA THR A 8 21.46 -4.19 6.10
C THR A 8 20.68 -3.19 5.23
N LEU A 9 20.18 -3.64 4.09
CA LEU A 9 19.32 -2.87 3.18
C LEU A 9 17.85 -3.28 3.35
N ALA A 10 17.42 -3.43 4.60
CA ALA A 10 16.01 -3.63 4.99
C ALA A 10 15.34 -2.30 5.40
N ALA A 11 15.85 -1.17 4.90
CA ALA A 11 15.56 0.15 5.45
C ALA A 11 15.26 1.19 4.37
N LEU A 12 14.48 0.86 3.33
CA LEU A 12 13.80 1.89 2.53
C LEU A 12 12.32 1.62 2.23
N ALA A 13 11.79 0.48 2.70
CA ALA A 13 10.34 0.32 2.93
C ALA A 13 9.92 0.81 4.33
N ALA A 14 10.88 1.19 5.17
CA ALA A 14 10.69 1.62 6.57
C ALA A 14 11.24 3.04 6.87
N VAL A 15 11.88 3.71 5.91
CA VAL A 15 12.25 5.11 6.10
C VAL A 15 11.07 5.93 5.63
N MET A 16 10.04 6.07 6.48
CA MET A 16 9.28 7.31 6.78
C MET A 16 8.32 7.13 7.98
N MET A 17 8.63 6.30 9.00
CA MET A 17 7.93 6.33 10.29
C MET A 17 8.92 6.20 11.45
N SER A 18 8.63 7.01 12.47
CA SER A 18 9.55 7.63 13.42
C SER A 18 9.87 6.74 14.61
N CYS A 19 11.10 6.86 15.13
CA CYS A 19 11.35 6.61 16.55
C CYS A 19 10.94 7.86 17.36
N SER A 20 10.07 7.65 18.35
CA SER A 20 9.84 8.40 19.61
C SER A 20 8.43 8.98 19.79
N GLY A 21 7.81 8.61 20.91
CA GLY A 21 6.59 9.18 21.45
C GLY A 21 5.57 8.10 21.80
N ASP A 22 5.34 7.87 23.10
CA ASP A 22 4.31 6.98 23.67
C ASP A 22 2.87 7.49 23.40
N ASP A 23 2.56 7.90 22.16
CA ASP A 23 1.20 8.27 21.79
C ASP A 23 0.48 7.00 21.35
N SER A 24 -0.12 6.32 22.32
CA SER A 24 -1.13 5.30 22.02
C SER A 24 -2.35 6.01 21.43
N GLY A 25 -2.37 6.12 20.09
CA GLY A 25 -3.55 6.51 19.35
C GLY A 25 -4.73 5.59 19.71
N SER A 26 -5.94 6.12 19.68
CA SER A 26 -7.12 5.26 19.70
C SER A 26 -7.20 4.58 18.33
N PRO A 27 -7.48 3.26 18.26
CA PRO A 27 -7.65 2.57 16.99
C PRO A 27 -8.62 3.31 16.08
N ALA A 28 -8.35 3.30 14.77
CA ALA A 28 -9.24 3.93 13.81
C ALA A 28 -10.67 3.35 13.90
N ASN A 29 -11.68 4.22 14.04
CA ASN A 29 -13.08 3.81 14.01
C ASN A 29 -13.56 3.64 12.56
N GLY A 30 -13.36 2.45 11.98
CA GLY A 30 -13.91 2.08 10.69
C GLY A 30 -15.16 1.19 10.79
N SER A 31 -15.50 0.49 9.70
CA SER A 31 -16.58 -0.50 9.71
C SER A 31 -16.21 -1.74 8.89
N CYS A 32 -16.85 -2.87 9.20
CA CYS A 32 -16.78 -4.10 8.42
C CYS A 32 -17.63 -4.08 7.14
N GLU A 33 -18.51 -3.08 6.98
CA GLU A 33 -19.35 -2.97 5.81
C GLU A 33 -18.55 -2.34 4.68
N THR A 34 -18.25 -3.14 3.66
CA THR A 34 -17.60 -2.67 2.45
C THR A 34 -18.27 -3.25 1.21
N ASP A 35 -18.45 -2.40 0.21
CA ASP A 35 -18.89 -2.78 -1.13
C ASP A 35 -17.71 -2.85 -2.12
N VAL A 36 -16.48 -2.74 -1.61
CA VAL A 36 -15.25 -2.78 -2.40
C VAL A 36 -14.86 -4.23 -2.67
N ALA A 37 -14.90 -4.64 -3.94
CA ALA A 37 -14.77 -6.05 -4.34
C ALA A 37 -13.46 -6.71 -3.89
N TRP A 38 -12.36 -5.95 -3.86
CA TRP A 38 -11.07 -6.47 -3.45
C TRP A 38 -10.90 -6.55 -1.92
N LEU A 39 -11.67 -5.82 -1.13
CA LEU A 39 -11.51 -5.82 0.33
C LEU A 39 -12.36 -6.93 0.96
N GLN A 40 -11.87 -8.18 0.89
CA GLN A 40 -12.59 -9.35 1.38
C GLN A 40 -11.70 -10.29 2.18
N SER A 41 -12.24 -10.87 3.25
CA SER A 41 -11.53 -11.87 4.07
C SER A 41 -11.13 -13.10 3.25
N GLY A 42 -9.93 -13.61 3.54
CA GLY A 42 -9.34 -14.76 2.84
C GLY A 42 -8.70 -14.42 1.51
N LYS A 43 -8.75 -13.16 1.07
CA LYS A 43 -8.06 -12.70 -0.13
C LYS A 43 -6.62 -12.33 0.14
N PHE A 44 -5.79 -12.34 -0.89
CA PHE A 44 -4.43 -11.83 -0.83
C PHE A 44 -3.98 -11.25 -2.18
N VAL A 45 -2.98 -10.39 -2.08
CA VAL A 45 -2.15 -9.90 -3.18
C VAL A 45 -0.68 -10.13 -2.79
N ASP A 46 0.13 -10.56 -3.74
CA ASP A 46 1.59 -10.72 -3.58
C ASP A 46 2.26 -9.90 -4.68
N TYR A 47 3.17 -9.02 -4.28
CA TYR A 47 3.85 -8.08 -5.16
C TYR A 47 5.32 -8.40 -5.23
N LYS A 48 5.88 -8.30 -6.43
CA LYS A 48 7.32 -8.15 -6.59
C LYS A 48 7.71 -6.72 -6.24
N LEU A 49 8.75 -6.57 -5.42
CA LEU A 49 9.33 -5.28 -5.08
C LEU A 49 10.67 -5.13 -5.80
N SER A 50 10.84 -4.01 -6.50
CA SER A 50 12.15 -3.61 -7.02
C SER A 50 12.51 -2.21 -6.53
N GLN A 51 13.80 -1.98 -6.35
CA GLN A 51 14.34 -0.71 -5.86
C GLN A 51 15.57 -0.34 -6.67
N PHE A 52 15.60 0.88 -7.21
CA PHE A 52 16.64 1.36 -8.13
C PHE A 52 16.92 0.38 -9.31
N GLY A 53 15.88 -0.33 -9.77
CA GLY A 53 15.98 -1.34 -10.83
C GLY A 53 16.51 -2.71 -10.38
N PHE A 54 16.84 -2.89 -9.10
CA PHE A 54 17.26 -4.17 -8.54
C PHE A 54 16.10 -4.91 -7.89
N ASP A 55 16.16 -6.24 -7.89
CA ASP A 55 15.23 -7.08 -7.12
C ASP A 55 15.43 -6.85 -5.62
N ALA A 56 14.38 -6.39 -4.95
CA ALA A 56 14.37 -6.10 -3.52
C ALA A 56 13.50 -7.10 -2.74
N GLY A 57 12.98 -8.14 -3.42
CA GLY A 57 12.18 -9.19 -2.82
C GLY A 57 10.70 -9.05 -3.12
N SER A 58 9.85 -9.39 -2.15
CA SER A 58 8.39 -9.40 -2.35
C SER A 58 7.62 -8.91 -1.14
N MET A 59 6.38 -8.49 -1.36
CA MET A 59 5.44 -8.09 -0.33
C MET A 59 4.13 -8.85 -0.52
N LYS A 60 3.73 -9.66 0.45
CA LYS A 60 2.41 -10.28 0.46
C LYS A 60 1.51 -9.56 1.45
N MET A 61 0.34 -9.13 0.97
CA MET A 61 -0.72 -8.57 1.80
C MET A 61 -1.90 -9.55 1.82
N SER A 62 -2.27 -10.01 3.01
CA SER A 62 -3.35 -10.98 3.22
C SER A 62 -4.47 -10.36 4.05
N PHE A 63 -5.69 -10.40 3.53
CA PHE A 63 -6.87 -9.79 4.15
C PHE A 63 -7.55 -10.82 5.06
N GLY A 64 -7.48 -10.57 6.37
CA GLY A 64 -8.06 -11.43 7.40
C GLY A 64 -9.52 -11.11 7.67
N ASN A 65 -10.01 -11.59 8.82
CA ASN A 65 -11.37 -11.31 9.28
C ASN A 65 -11.51 -9.85 9.72
N CYS A 66 -12.73 -9.32 9.62
CA CYS A 66 -13.05 -8.05 10.24
C CYS A 66 -13.15 -8.19 11.76
N ASN A 67 -12.61 -7.22 12.51
CA ASN A 67 -12.64 -7.18 13.97
C ASN A 67 -13.75 -6.29 14.56
N GLY A 68 -14.60 -5.68 13.71
CA GLY A 68 -15.60 -4.68 14.08
C GLY A 68 -15.28 -3.32 13.46
N ASP A 69 -14.01 -2.93 13.52
CA ASP A 69 -13.52 -1.62 13.07
C ASP A 69 -12.90 -1.68 11.66
N GLY A 70 -12.48 -2.86 11.21
CA GLY A 70 -11.92 -3.06 9.88
C GLY A 70 -11.38 -4.47 9.65
N PHE A 71 -10.91 -4.71 8.44
CA PHE A 71 -10.26 -5.95 8.04
C PHE A 71 -8.82 -5.98 8.55
N VAL A 72 -8.54 -6.92 9.46
CA VAL A 72 -7.18 -7.15 9.95
C VAL A 72 -6.35 -7.72 8.81
N THR A 73 -5.35 -6.97 8.37
CA THR A 73 -4.56 -7.28 7.20
C THR A 73 -3.12 -7.55 7.59
N THR A 74 -2.52 -8.64 7.10
CA THR A 74 -1.11 -8.95 7.37
C THR A 74 -0.26 -8.58 6.16
N ARG A 75 0.75 -7.73 6.36
CA ARG A 75 1.78 -7.41 5.37
C ARG A 75 3.07 -8.15 5.73
N GLU A 76 3.45 -9.09 4.88
CA GLU A 76 4.67 -9.89 4.99
C GLU A 76 5.70 -9.42 3.95
N MET A 77 6.85 -8.96 4.42
CA MET A 77 7.97 -8.58 3.57
C MET A 77 8.95 -9.74 3.46
N ARG A 78 9.38 -10.08 2.25
CA ARG A 78 10.35 -11.13 1.96
C ARG A 78 11.58 -10.56 1.28
N ASP A 79 12.74 -11.08 1.61
CA ASP A 79 13.98 -10.79 0.88
C ASP A 79 13.97 -11.45 -0.53
N PRO A 80 14.95 -11.15 -1.41
CA PRO A 80 15.04 -11.77 -2.73
C PRO A 80 15.16 -13.30 -2.72
N ASN A 81 15.51 -13.93 -1.59
CA ASN A 81 15.55 -15.39 -1.46
C ASN A 81 14.21 -15.99 -1.00
N GLY A 82 13.19 -15.16 -0.80
CA GLY A 82 11.88 -15.55 -0.31
C GLY A 82 11.81 -15.73 1.22
N THR A 83 12.84 -15.32 1.97
CA THR A 83 12.83 -15.39 3.43
C THR A 83 12.03 -14.23 4.00
N VAL A 84 11.10 -14.51 4.90
CA VAL A 84 10.34 -13.47 5.61
C VAL A 84 11.28 -12.66 6.50
N VAL A 85 11.34 -11.34 6.27
CA VAL A 85 12.18 -10.41 7.03
C VAL A 85 11.36 -9.52 7.97
N SER A 86 10.07 -9.34 7.68
CA SER A 86 9.16 -8.58 8.53
C SER A 86 7.71 -9.02 8.32
N THR A 87 6.91 -8.89 9.36
CA THR A 87 5.47 -9.07 9.32
C THR A 87 4.82 -7.98 10.15
N THR A 88 3.89 -7.25 9.55
CA THR A 88 3.14 -6.17 10.20
C THR A 88 1.64 -6.45 10.09
N SER A 89 0.89 -6.12 11.14
CA SER A 89 -0.57 -6.14 11.10
C SER A 89 -1.09 -4.72 10.89
N ASP A 90 -1.91 -4.56 9.88
CA ASP A 90 -2.56 -3.32 9.50
C ASP A 90 -4.08 -3.49 9.67
N LEU A 91 -4.80 -2.38 9.76
CA LEU A 91 -6.27 -2.36 9.77
C LEU A 91 -6.77 -1.58 8.55
N ILE A 92 -7.45 -2.28 7.63
CA ILE A 92 -8.01 -1.67 6.41
C ILE A 92 -9.52 -1.58 6.54
N PHE A 93 -10.07 -0.40 6.32
CA PHE A 93 -11.51 -0.15 6.46
C PHE A 93 -12.00 0.87 5.44
N GLN A 94 -13.30 0.84 5.18
CA GLN A 94 -13.96 1.82 4.34
C GLN A 94 -14.56 2.95 5.18
N ASP A 95 -14.25 4.19 4.79
CA ASP A 95 -14.81 5.43 5.33
C ASP A 95 -15.48 6.20 4.18
N GLY A 96 -16.80 6.03 4.07
CA GLY A 96 -17.59 6.59 2.96
C GLY A 96 -17.12 6.08 1.59
N ASN A 97 -16.58 6.99 0.78
CA ASN A 97 -16.02 6.67 -0.54
C ASN A 97 -14.51 6.37 -0.49
N PHE A 98 -13.87 6.42 0.66
CA PHE A 98 -12.44 6.13 0.78
C PHE A 98 -12.21 4.78 1.43
N VAL A 99 -11.18 4.09 1.00
CA VAL A 99 -10.60 2.97 1.75
C VAL A 99 -9.32 3.45 2.37
N LYS A 100 -9.22 3.28 3.69
CA LYS A 100 -8.13 3.73 4.53
C LYS A 100 -7.33 2.54 5.03
N ASN A 101 -6.05 2.77 5.28
CA ASN A 101 -5.17 1.83 5.95
C ASN A 101 -4.56 2.50 7.19
N ASP A 102 -4.83 1.92 8.35
CA ASP A 102 -4.16 2.21 9.61
C ASP A 102 -2.96 1.26 9.75
N VAL A 103 -1.79 1.76 9.39
CA VAL A 103 -0.55 0.98 9.36
C VAL A 103 -0.14 0.66 10.79
N GLY A 104 0.06 -0.61 11.11
CA GLY A 104 0.36 -1.03 12.48
C GLY A 104 -0.87 -1.12 13.40
N SER A 105 -2.05 -0.69 12.94
CA SER A 105 -3.31 -0.74 13.70
C SER A 105 -3.27 0.03 15.03
N ASP A 106 -2.62 1.18 15.05
CA ASP A 106 -2.41 2.01 16.25
C ASP A 106 -3.15 3.36 16.21
N GLY A 107 -3.84 3.65 15.11
CA GLY A 107 -4.61 4.88 14.91
C GLY A 107 -3.75 6.12 14.63
N ILE A 108 -2.44 5.96 14.44
CA ILE A 108 -1.50 7.06 14.22
C ILE A 108 -1.31 7.28 12.72
N ASP A 109 -1.03 6.21 11.98
CA ASP A 109 -0.62 6.28 10.58
C ASP A 109 -1.73 5.84 9.62
N ILE A 110 -2.84 6.57 9.65
CA ILE A 110 -3.98 6.35 8.77
C ILE A 110 -3.75 7.04 7.42
N THR A 111 -3.77 6.27 6.34
CA THR A 111 -3.53 6.76 4.96
C THR A 111 -4.64 6.33 4.02
N THR A 112 -4.89 7.10 2.96
CA THR A 112 -5.83 6.71 1.91
C THR A 112 -5.18 5.73 0.94
N LEU A 113 -5.74 4.52 0.81
CA LEU A 113 -5.33 3.59 -0.25
C LEU A 113 -6.08 3.83 -1.55
N TYR A 114 -7.38 4.10 -1.46
CA TYR A 114 -8.27 4.06 -2.61
C TYR A 114 -9.47 4.99 -2.44
N LYS A 115 -9.94 5.57 -3.54
CA LYS A 115 -11.19 6.32 -3.63
C LYS A 115 -12.17 5.58 -4.55
N LYS A 116 -13.30 5.14 -3.98
CA LYS A 116 -14.44 4.56 -4.70
C LYS A 116 -15.09 5.61 -5.58
N ASN A 117 -15.56 5.17 -6.76
CA ASN A 117 -16.24 6.02 -7.74
C ASN A 117 -15.41 7.24 -8.14
N ALA A 118 -14.08 7.14 -8.07
CA ALA A 118 -13.20 8.21 -8.50
C ALA A 118 -13.43 8.52 -9.98
N ALA A 119 -13.48 9.80 -10.33
CA ALA A 119 -13.59 10.28 -11.70
C ALA A 119 -12.27 10.89 -12.18
N LEU A 120 -12.08 10.97 -13.49
CA LEU A 120 -10.93 11.64 -14.08
C LEU A 120 -10.85 13.10 -13.59
N GLY A 121 -9.69 13.52 -13.10
CA GLY A 121 -9.45 14.86 -12.56
C GLY A 121 -9.90 15.06 -11.12
N ASP A 122 -10.43 14.03 -10.44
CA ASP A 122 -10.63 14.09 -8.99
C ASP A 122 -9.30 14.31 -8.27
N ILE A 123 -9.29 15.25 -7.33
CA ILE A 123 -8.13 15.58 -6.48
C ILE A 123 -8.54 15.52 -5.01
N TRP A 124 -7.68 14.94 -4.17
CA TRP A 124 -7.82 15.02 -2.72
C TRP A 124 -6.45 15.11 -2.05
N THR A 125 -6.45 15.68 -0.85
CA THR A 125 -5.24 15.83 -0.04
C THR A 125 -5.43 15.25 1.35
N GLU A 126 -4.34 14.79 1.94
CA GLU A 126 -4.29 14.38 3.34
C GLU A 126 -2.98 14.86 3.97
N THR A 127 -3.06 15.22 5.25
CA THR A 127 -1.89 15.64 6.03
C THR A 127 -1.53 14.52 6.98
N ARG A 128 -0.32 14.00 6.86
CA ARG A 128 0.21 12.98 7.78
C ARG A 128 0.46 13.58 9.16
N THR A 129 0.63 12.72 10.16
CA THR A 129 0.97 13.08 11.54
C THR A 129 2.25 13.91 11.66
N ASP A 130 3.21 13.71 10.76
CA ASP A 130 4.44 14.50 10.65
C ASP A 130 4.30 15.83 9.87
N GLY A 131 3.07 16.20 9.50
CA GLY A 131 2.76 17.47 8.83
C GLY A 131 2.99 17.47 7.32
N ARG A 132 3.41 16.36 6.72
CA ARG A 132 3.54 16.26 5.26
C ARG A 132 2.18 16.21 4.60
N VAL A 133 2.03 16.96 3.51
CA VAL A 133 0.81 16.97 2.71
C VAL A 133 1.02 16.03 1.54
N ILE A 134 0.11 15.07 1.42
CA ILE A 134 -0.01 14.17 0.28
C ILE A 134 -1.13 14.69 -0.61
N THR A 135 -0.89 14.75 -1.92
CA THR A 135 -1.92 15.06 -2.92
C THR A 135 -2.06 13.90 -3.88
N HIS A 136 -3.30 13.47 -4.09
CA HIS A 136 -3.68 12.45 -5.06
C HIS A 136 -4.48 13.11 -6.18
N GLU A 137 -4.22 12.70 -7.42
CA GLU A 137 -4.95 13.13 -8.61
C GLU A 137 -5.25 11.92 -9.50
N VAL A 138 -6.49 11.78 -9.96
CA VAL A 138 -6.84 10.77 -10.95
C VAL A 138 -6.47 11.26 -12.34
N VAL A 139 -5.40 10.71 -12.90
CA VAL A 139 -4.84 11.17 -14.19
C VAL A 139 -5.25 10.31 -15.38
N ASN A 140 -5.74 9.09 -15.13
CA ASN A 140 -6.29 8.20 -16.16
C ASN A 140 -7.32 7.25 -15.54
N MET A 141 -8.36 6.89 -16.29
CA MET A 141 -9.43 5.98 -15.88
C MET A 141 -9.36 4.60 -16.54
N ASP A 142 -8.62 4.46 -17.63
CA ASP A 142 -8.55 3.23 -18.43
C ASP A 142 -7.15 3.02 -19.03
N SER A 143 -6.18 2.76 -18.16
CA SER A 143 -4.82 2.40 -18.54
C SER A 143 -4.68 0.88 -18.55
N THR A 144 -4.24 0.31 -19.68
CA THR A 144 -3.83 -1.09 -19.71
C THR A 144 -2.42 -1.26 -19.14
N VAL A 145 -2.27 -2.13 -18.15
CA VAL A 145 -0.99 -2.43 -17.50
C VAL A 145 -0.75 -3.94 -17.53
N THR A 146 0.45 -4.35 -17.95
CA THR A 146 0.89 -5.74 -17.88
C THR A 146 1.94 -5.90 -16.78
N VAL A 147 1.66 -6.80 -15.84
CA VAL A 147 2.50 -7.19 -14.70
C VAL A 147 2.62 -8.72 -14.67
N PRO A 148 3.47 -9.33 -13.83
CA PRO A 148 3.62 -10.79 -13.82
C PRO A 148 2.30 -11.57 -13.57
N ALA A 149 1.36 -11.00 -12.82
CA ALA A 149 0.04 -11.61 -12.58
C ALA A 149 -0.92 -11.56 -13.79
N GLY A 150 -0.62 -10.77 -14.83
CA GLY A 150 -1.50 -10.64 -16.00
C GLY A 150 -1.57 -9.23 -16.57
N THR A 151 -2.59 -8.98 -17.39
CA THR A 151 -2.88 -7.66 -17.96
C THR A 151 -4.21 -7.15 -17.43
N PHE A 152 -4.24 -5.90 -16.96
CA PHE A 152 -5.37 -5.32 -16.25
C PHE A 152 -5.69 -3.93 -16.80
N HIS A 153 -6.97 -3.56 -16.77
CA HIS A 153 -7.42 -2.19 -16.95
C HIS A 153 -7.42 -1.49 -15.59
N CYS A 154 -6.72 -0.35 -15.52
CA CYS A 154 -6.44 0.34 -14.28
C CYS A 154 -6.83 1.82 -14.37
N LYS A 155 -7.36 2.34 -13.27
CA LYS A 155 -7.28 3.76 -12.96
C LYS A 155 -5.84 4.10 -12.56
N VAL A 156 -5.39 5.30 -12.86
CA VAL A 156 -4.05 5.77 -12.50
C VAL A 156 -4.17 6.97 -11.59
N TYR A 157 -3.64 6.82 -10.38
CA TYR A 157 -3.55 7.89 -9.39
C TYR A 157 -2.13 8.41 -9.38
N LYS A 158 -1.97 9.70 -9.67
CA LYS A 158 -0.74 10.42 -9.41
C LYS A 158 -0.71 10.81 -7.94
N TYR A 159 0.41 10.55 -7.29
CA TYR A 159 0.68 10.79 -5.89
C TYR A 159 1.88 11.73 -5.77
N THR A 160 1.70 12.84 -5.05
CA THR A 160 2.78 13.78 -4.75
C THR A 160 2.82 14.09 -3.26
N THR A 161 4.01 14.43 -2.74
CA THR A 161 4.16 14.83 -1.33
C THR A 161 4.83 16.19 -1.26
N SER A 162 4.54 16.97 -0.22
CA SER A 162 5.13 18.30 -0.03
C SER A 162 6.65 18.28 0.20
N THR A 163 7.24 17.12 0.48
CA THR A 163 8.67 16.97 0.83
C THR A 163 9.49 16.20 -0.20
N ALA A 164 8.86 15.47 -1.11
CA ALA A 164 9.54 14.68 -2.12
C ALA A 164 9.42 15.33 -3.49
N ALA A 165 10.53 15.38 -4.23
CA ALA A 165 10.54 15.95 -5.58
C ALA A 165 9.99 14.97 -6.63
N ASN A 166 9.95 13.67 -6.32
CA ASN A 166 9.47 12.65 -7.23
C ASN A 166 7.95 12.47 -7.09
N GLU A 167 7.31 12.23 -8.23
CA GLU A 167 5.92 11.81 -8.30
C GLU A 167 5.86 10.28 -8.25
N SER A 168 4.77 9.75 -7.72
CA SER A 168 4.48 8.31 -7.76
C SER A 168 3.18 8.06 -8.51
N TYR A 169 3.09 6.94 -9.21
CA TYR A 169 1.92 6.55 -9.97
C TYR A 169 1.42 5.21 -9.47
N ILE A 170 0.18 5.16 -8.99
CA ILE A 170 -0.48 3.97 -8.50
C ILE A 170 -1.53 3.55 -9.53
N PHE A 171 -1.45 2.29 -9.96
CA PHE A 171 -2.35 1.70 -10.94
C PHE A 171 -3.31 0.78 -10.21
N TRP A 172 -4.61 1.08 -10.28
CA TRP A 172 -5.64 0.47 -9.45
C TRP A 172 -6.73 -0.20 -10.28
N SER A 173 -7.04 -1.46 -9.98
CA SER A 173 -8.21 -2.19 -10.45
C SER A 173 -9.28 -2.24 -9.37
N ASP A 174 -10.55 -1.99 -9.74
CA ASP A 174 -11.66 -2.04 -8.78
C ASP A 174 -12.00 -3.47 -8.33
N GLU A 175 -11.54 -4.46 -9.08
CA GLU A 175 -11.78 -5.88 -8.81
C GLU A 175 -10.71 -6.50 -7.91
N ILE A 176 -9.45 -6.06 -8.04
CA ILE A 176 -8.28 -6.71 -7.44
C ILE A 176 -7.54 -5.80 -6.44
N GLY A 177 -7.68 -4.48 -6.57
CA GLY A 177 -6.93 -3.50 -5.80
C GLY A 177 -5.75 -2.92 -6.59
N GLN A 178 -4.67 -2.57 -5.89
CA GLN A 178 -3.44 -2.07 -6.51
C GLN A 178 -2.82 -3.14 -7.41
N ILE A 179 -2.56 -2.78 -8.67
CA ILE A 179 -1.91 -3.65 -9.67
C ILE A 179 -0.41 -3.32 -9.76
N MET A 180 -0.07 -2.04 -9.69
CA MET A 180 1.30 -1.57 -9.80
C MET A 180 1.46 -0.24 -9.06
N GLU A 181 2.65 0.02 -8.55
CA GLU A 181 3.08 1.36 -8.15
C GLU A 181 4.48 1.62 -8.69
N ASP A 182 4.68 2.82 -9.22
CA ASP A 182 5.97 3.31 -9.70
C ASP A 182 6.25 4.67 -9.08
N ALA A 183 7.19 4.73 -8.15
CA ALA A 183 7.64 5.95 -7.48
C ALA A 183 8.98 6.48 -8.04
N GLY A 184 9.44 5.94 -9.17
CA GLY A 184 10.72 6.24 -9.80
C GLY A 184 11.93 5.53 -9.15
N PHE A 185 11.99 5.45 -7.81
CA PHE A 185 13.08 4.77 -7.09
C PHE A 185 12.69 3.40 -6.54
N PHE A 186 11.39 3.11 -6.41
CA PHE A 186 10.89 1.78 -6.14
C PHE A 186 9.68 1.49 -7.03
N LYS A 187 9.45 0.20 -7.26
CA LYS A 187 8.32 -0.29 -8.02
C LYS A 187 7.72 -1.53 -7.35
N LEU A 188 6.41 -1.55 -7.22
CA LEU A 188 5.62 -2.72 -6.84
C LEU A 188 4.87 -3.22 -8.07
N GLU A 189 4.96 -4.51 -8.36
CA GLU A 189 4.21 -5.14 -9.47
C GLU A 189 3.47 -6.36 -8.96
N LEU A 190 2.16 -6.44 -9.21
CA LEU A 190 1.36 -7.59 -8.78
C LEU A 190 1.89 -8.86 -9.45
N GLN A 191 2.31 -9.80 -8.60
CA GLN A 191 2.88 -11.07 -9.01
C GLN A 191 1.87 -12.21 -8.89
N ASN A 192 1.03 -12.19 -7.86
CA ASN A 192 0.02 -13.21 -7.64
C ASN A 192 -1.16 -12.68 -6.83
N HIS A 193 -2.34 -13.27 -7.00
CA HIS A 193 -3.52 -12.99 -6.20
C HIS A 193 -4.49 -14.18 -6.21
N ASN A 194 -5.51 -14.17 -5.34
CA ASN A 194 -6.59 -15.17 -5.34
C ASN A 194 -8.00 -14.55 -5.48
N TYR A 195 -8.08 -13.39 -6.11
CA TYR A 195 -9.33 -12.91 -6.71
C TYR A 195 -9.67 -13.75 -7.94
N ASN A 196 -10.97 -13.98 -8.14
CA ASN A 196 -11.52 -14.73 -9.26
C ASN A 196 -11.83 -13.80 -10.43
#